data_AF-A0A2P8HDX2-F1
#
_entry.id   AF-A0A2P8HDX2-F1
#
_cell.length_a   1.000
_cell.length_b   1.000
_cell.length_c   1.000
_cell.angle_alpha   90.00
_cell.angle_beta   90.00
_cell.angle_gamma   90.00
#
_symmetry.space_group_name_H-M   'P 1'
#
loop_
_entity.id
_entity.type
_entity.pdbx_description
1 polymer ?
#
loop_
_entity_poly.entity_id
_entity_poly.type
_entity_poly.pdbx_seq_one_letter_code
_entity_poly.pdbx_strand_id
1 'polypeptide(L)'
;MQLIPSVDEEKCSYSSIHPSTNKTTDIIRFAETLLTFAEAAAMATGTPSADAYNAVNLVRQRAGLSNLTPGLSAAAFRDSVVNERAYEFAGEFGMRWFDIVRMQLLPKVLAARSQTMEQNKIDAGDASNPAPKYLAPIPFSDLSLSPGWSQNPTY
;
A
#
# COMPACT_ATOMS: atom_id res chain seq x y z
N MET A 1 25.25 8.44 46.77
CA MET A 1 24.94 7.58 45.61
C MET A 1 23.47 7.81 45.29
N GLN A 2 23.19 8.59 44.25
CA GLN A 2 21.83 9.05 43.94
C GLN A 2 21.17 8.02 43.02
N LEU A 3 20.12 7.37 43.50
CA LEU A 3 19.39 6.34 42.76
C LEU A 3 18.65 7.00 41.59
N ILE A 4 18.80 6.41 40.40
CA ILE A 4 18.14 6.81 39.15
C ILE A 4 16.63 6.62 39.34
N PRO A 5 15.77 7.57 38.94
CA PRO A 5 14.32 7.39 39.05
C PRO A 5 13.87 6.17 38.26
N SER A 6 13.03 5.32 38.85
CA SER A 6 12.41 4.18 38.16
C SER A 6 11.60 4.68 36.99
N VAL A 7 11.84 4.14 35.79
CA VAL A 7 10.96 4.33 34.64
C VAL A 7 9.62 3.67 35.00
N ASP A 8 8.55 4.44 34.96
CA ASP A 8 7.19 3.94 35.15
C ASP A 8 6.77 3.25 33.83
N GLU A 9 6.99 1.93 33.77
CA GLU A 9 6.74 1.10 32.59
C GLU A 9 5.25 1.00 32.22
N GLU A 10 4.35 1.46 33.10
CA GLU A 10 2.90 1.44 32.88
C GLU A 10 2.38 2.66 32.11
N LYS A 11 3.22 3.67 31.82
CA LYS A 11 2.83 4.89 31.09
C LYS A 11 2.83 4.76 29.56
N CYS A 12 2.48 3.60 29.01
CA CYS A 12 2.11 3.52 27.61
C CYS A 12 0.62 3.85 27.47
N SER A 13 0.28 5.14 27.37
CA SER A 13 -1.09 5.54 27.02
C SER A 13 -1.35 5.16 25.56
N TYR A 14 -2.06 4.05 25.33
CA TYR A 14 -2.62 3.74 24.02
C TYR A 14 -3.66 4.80 23.70
N SER A 15 -3.50 5.56 22.61
CA SER A 15 -4.56 6.41 22.10
C SER A 15 -5.71 5.50 21.67
N SER A 16 -6.68 5.27 22.55
CA SER A 16 -7.85 4.47 22.23
C SER A 16 -8.69 5.23 21.23
N ILE A 17 -8.55 4.87 19.95
CA ILE A 17 -9.57 5.15 18.95
C ILE A 17 -10.83 4.47 19.49
N HIS A 18 -11.92 5.22 19.62
CA HIS A 18 -13.24 4.68 19.96
C HIS A 18 -14.01 4.41 18.67
N PRO A 19 -13.74 3.30 17.94
CA PRO A 19 -14.59 2.94 16.81
C PRO A 19 -15.99 2.64 17.35
N SER A 20 -17.02 3.16 16.68
CA SER A 20 -18.43 2.96 17.06
C SER A 20 -18.92 1.50 16.95
N THR A 21 -18.02 0.57 16.58
CA THR A 21 -18.27 -0.87 16.53
C THR A 21 -16.99 -1.61 16.96
N ASN A 22 -17.14 -2.74 17.64
CA ASN A 22 -16.02 -3.61 18.04
C ASN A 22 -15.44 -4.43 16.86
N LYS A 23 -15.34 -3.82 15.68
CA LYS A 23 -14.83 -4.47 14.48
C LYS A 23 -13.31 -4.61 14.58
N THR A 24 -12.82 -5.84 14.46
CA THR A 24 -11.39 -6.13 14.39
C THR A 24 -10.76 -5.44 13.17
N THR A 25 -9.55 -4.91 13.36
CA THR A 25 -8.74 -4.38 12.27
C THR A 25 -8.10 -5.53 11.50
N ASP A 26 -8.43 -5.61 10.21
CA ASP A 26 -7.83 -6.58 9.31
C ASP A 26 -6.42 -6.12 8.92
N ILE A 27 -5.41 -6.91 9.28
CA ILE A 27 -4.00 -6.68 8.86
C ILE A 27 -3.70 -7.47 7.58
N ILE A 28 -4.09 -8.74 7.56
CA ILE A 28 -4.03 -9.62 6.39
C ILE A 28 -5.34 -10.39 6.34
N ARG A 29 -5.90 -10.55 5.14
CA ARG A 29 -7.10 -11.36 4.91
C ARG A 29 -6.92 -12.24 3.68
N PHE A 30 -7.72 -13.28 3.58
CA PHE A 30 -7.52 -14.32 2.57
C PHE A 30 -7.51 -13.81 1.11
N ALA A 31 -8.30 -12.77 0.79
CA ALA A 31 -8.25 -12.16 -0.54
C ALA A 31 -6.86 -11.60 -0.89
N GLU A 32 -6.11 -11.11 0.10
CA GLU A 32 -4.73 -10.63 -0.11
C GLU A 32 -3.83 -11.79 -0.50
N THR A 33 -3.92 -12.92 0.20
CA THR A 33 -3.15 -14.13 -0.14
C THR A 33 -3.46 -14.60 -1.56
N LEU A 34 -4.74 -14.62 -1.96
CA LEU A 34 -5.15 -14.99 -3.32
C LEU A 34 -4.56 -14.06 -4.38
N LEU A 35 -4.67 -12.74 -4.19
CA LEU A 35 -4.19 -11.76 -5.16
C LEU A 35 -2.66 -11.70 -5.21
N THR A 36 -1.99 -11.82 -4.07
CA THR A 36 -0.52 -11.91 -4.00
C THR A 36 -0.03 -13.18 -4.69
N PHE A 37 -0.70 -14.32 -4.49
CA PHE A 37 -0.39 -15.56 -5.20
C PHE A 37 -0.59 -15.40 -6.72
N ALA A 38 -1.73 -14.85 -7.15
CA ALA A 38 -2.02 -14.67 -8.57
C ALA A 38 -0.93 -13.81 -9.26
N GLU A 39 -0.57 -12.68 -8.66
CA GLU A 39 0.49 -11.81 -9.15
C GLU A 39 1.84 -12.54 -9.20
N ALA A 40 2.26 -13.15 -8.07
CA ALA A 40 3.56 -13.80 -7.97
C ALA A 40 3.69 -14.99 -8.94
N ALA A 41 2.65 -15.82 -9.06
CA ALA A 41 2.63 -16.97 -9.94
C ALA A 41 2.79 -16.57 -11.41
N ALA A 42 2.07 -15.54 -11.86
CA ALA A 42 2.17 -15.05 -13.24
C ALA A 42 3.56 -14.44 -13.53
N MET A 43 4.12 -13.70 -12.57
CA MET A 43 5.43 -13.06 -12.75
C MET A 43 6.60 -14.04 -12.67
N ALA A 44 6.50 -15.10 -11.86
CA ALA A 44 7.55 -16.10 -11.70
C ALA A 44 7.74 -16.98 -12.94
N THR A 45 6.65 -17.31 -13.64
CA THR A 45 6.68 -18.20 -14.82
C THR A 45 6.62 -17.45 -16.14
N GLY A 46 6.38 -16.13 -16.12
CA GLY A 46 6.20 -15.30 -17.31
C GLY A 46 4.86 -15.50 -18.02
N THR A 47 3.96 -16.33 -17.49
CA THR A 47 2.60 -16.52 -18.01
C THR A 47 1.61 -16.86 -16.89
N PRO A 48 0.40 -16.27 -16.87
CA PRO A 48 -0.57 -16.58 -15.83
C PRO A 48 -1.08 -18.02 -15.97
N SER A 49 -0.94 -18.81 -14.90
CA SER A 49 -1.48 -20.18 -14.83
C SER A 49 -3.00 -20.18 -14.63
N ALA A 50 -3.63 -21.35 -14.83
CA ALA A 50 -5.04 -21.54 -14.49
C ALA A 50 -5.33 -21.22 -13.01
N ASP A 51 -4.42 -21.59 -12.11
CA ASP A 51 -4.55 -21.30 -10.68
C ASP A 51 -4.46 -19.80 -10.38
N ALA A 52 -3.61 -19.06 -11.08
CA ALA A 52 -3.54 -17.60 -10.94
C ALA A 52 -4.87 -16.94 -11.35
N TYR A 53 -5.45 -17.38 -12.48
CA TYR A 53 -6.78 -16.94 -12.91
C TYR A 53 -7.87 -17.32 -11.90
N ASN A 54 -7.84 -18.54 -11.38
CA ASN A 54 -8.79 -18.98 -10.37
C ASN A 54 -8.72 -18.12 -9.11
N ALA A 55 -7.51 -17.80 -8.64
CA ALA A 55 -7.32 -16.99 -7.44
C ALA A 55 -7.89 -15.58 -7.58
N VAL A 56 -7.62 -14.86 -8.68
CA VAL A 56 -8.21 -13.53 -8.91
C VAL A 56 -9.73 -13.61 -9.14
N ASN A 57 -10.21 -14.67 -9.81
CA ASN A 57 -11.63 -14.84 -10.08
C ASN A 57 -12.45 -15.14 -8.83
N LEU A 58 -11.91 -15.81 -7.82
CA LEU A 58 -12.58 -15.99 -6.53
C LEU A 58 -12.92 -14.63 -5.88
N VAL A 59 -11.99 -13.67 -5.94
CA VAL A 59 -12.20 -12.32 -5.40
C VAL A 59 -13.26 -11.56 -6.21
N ARG A 60 -13.16 -11.62 -7.55
CA ARG A 60 -14.09 -10.97 -8.49
C ARG A 60 -15.52 -11.51 -8.39
N GLN A 61 -15.68 -12.83 -8.36
CA GLN A 61 -16.98 -13.49 -8.25
C GLN A 61 -17.66 -13.15 -6.92
N ARG A 62 -16.92 -13.10 -5.81
CA ARG A 62 -17.49 -12.67 -4.51
C ARG A 62 -17.96 -11.21 -4.55
N ALA A 63 -17.33 -10.36 -5.39
CA ALA A 63 -17.77 -8.99 -5.65
C ALA A 63 -18.89 -8.89 -6.71
N GLY A 64 -19.38 -10.01 -7.26
CA GLY A 64 -20.43 -10.03 -8.29
C GLY A 64 -19.93 -9.68 -9.70
N LEU A 65 -18.62 -9.67 -9.92
CA LEU A 65 -18.01 -9.37 -11.21
C LEU A 65 -17.80 -10.64 -12.05
N SER A 66 -17.80 -10.47 -13.38
CA SER A 66 -17.41 -11.55 -14.30
C SER A 66 -15.94 -11.93 -14.13
N ASN A 67 -15.61 -13.17 -14.52
CA ASN A 67 -14.23 -13.64 -14.55
C ASN A 67 -13.34 -12.74 -15.42
N LEU A 68 -12.08 -12.60 -15.02
CA LEU A 68 -11.07 -11.93 -15.80
C LEU A 68 -10.87 -12.66 -17.14
N THR A 69 -10.80 -11.90 -18.23
CA THR A 69 -10.60 -12.46 -19.57
C THR A 69 -9.27 -13.24 -19.63
N PRO A 70 -9.28 -14.51 -20.09
CA PRO A 70 -8.07 -15.32 -20.21
C PRO A 70 -7.16 -14.84 -21.35
N GLY A 71 -5.90 -15.33 -21.37
CA GLY A 71 -4.95 -15.06 -22.45
C GLY A 71 -4.16 -13.76 -22.32
N LEU A 72 -4.10 -13.18 -21.11
CA LEU A 72 -3.27 -12.00 -20.84
C LEU A 72 -1.79 -12.38 -20.79
N SER A 73 -0.92 -11.47 -21.20
CA SER A 73 0.50 -11.56 -20.87
C SER A 73 0.69 -11.44 -19.35
N ALA A 74 1.81 -11.94 -18.81
CA ALA A 74 2.09 -11.82 -17.38
C ALA A 74 2.03 -10.36 -16.88
N ALA A 75 2.55 -9.41 -17.65
CA ALA A 75 2.48 -7.99 -17.31
C ALA A 75 1.03 -7.45 -17.29
N ALA A 76 0.23 -7.76 -18.31
CA ALA A 76 -1.18 -7.31 -18.36
C ALA A 76 -2.04 -7.98 -17.27
N PHE A 77 -1.74 -9.24 -16.94
CA PHE A 77 -2.37 -9.95 -15.85
C PHE A 77 -2.01 -9.35 -14.50
N ARG A 78 -0.72 -9.13 -14.22
CA ARG A 78 -0.25 -8.42 -13.01
C ARG A 78 -0.95 -7.08 -12.86
N ASP A 79 -1.00 -6.27 -13.92
CA ASP A 79 -1.64 -4.96 -13.88
C ASP A 79 -3.14 -5.07 -13.56
N SER A 80 -3.81 -6.12 -14.06
CA SER A 80 -5.21 -6.42 -13.73
C SER A 80 -5.37 -6.82 -12.26
N VAL A 81 -4.48 -7.66 -11.73
CA VAL A 81 -4.47 -8.06 -10.31
C VAL A 81 -4.23 -6.86 -9.40
N VAL A 82 -3.28 -6.00 -9.73
CA VAL A 82 -2.96 -4.78 -8.95
C VAL A 82 -4.10 -3.77 -8.98
N ASN A 83 -4.84 -3.71 -10.09
CA ASN A 83 -6.06 -2.92 -10.17
C ASN A 83 -7.18 -3.52 -9.30
N GLU A 84 -7.35 -4.85 -9.31
CA GLU A 84 -8.30 -5.54 -8.43
C GLU A 84 -7.97 -5.30 -6.96
N ARG A 85 -6.68 -5.37 -6.57
CA ARG A 85 -6.20 -5.04 -5.21
C ARG A 85 -6.58 -3.63 -4.79
N ALA A 86 -6.54 -2.66 -5.72
CA ALA A 86 -6.91 -1.27 -5.43
C ALA A 86 -8.39 -1.12 -5.05
N TYR A 87 -9.28 -1.86 -5.71
CA TYR A 87 -10.70 -1.87 -5.39
C TYR A 87 -10.99 -2.70 -4.14
N GLU A 88 -10.39 -3.88 -4.07
CA GLU A 88 -10.65 -4.85 -3.01
C GLU A 88 -10.24 -4.32 -1.64
N PHE A 89 -9.09 -3.64 -1.54
CA PHE A 89 -8.53 -3.11 -0.30
C PHE A 89 -8.72 -1.60 -0.15
N ALA A 90 -9.73 -1.02 -0.82
CA ALA A 90 -9.99 0.41 -0.72
C ALA A 90 -10.31 0.82 0.73
N GLY A 91 -9.47 1.69 1.31
CA GLY A 91 -9.60 2.13 2.71
C GLY A 91 -8.92 1.21 3.73
N GLU A 92 -8.25 0.14 3.31
CA GLU A 92 -7.47 -0.72 4.19
C GLU A 92 -6.01 -0.25 4.28
N PHE A 93 -5.50 -0.16 5.52
CA PHE A 93 -4.25 0.44 5.99
C PHE A 93 -3.05 0.40 5.01
N GLY A 94 -3.02 1.31 4.04
CA GLY A 94 -1.87 1.53 3.17
C GLY A 94 -1.69 0.51 2.05
N MET A 95 -2.60 -0.44 1.85
CA MET A 95 -2.48 -1.49 0.82
C MET A 95 -2.21 -0.89 -0.58
N ARG A 96 -2.99 0.12 -0.95
CA ARG A 96 -2.80 0.82 -2.21
C ARG A 96 -1.47 1.59 -2.28
N TRP A 97 -1.03 2.17 -1.17
CA TRP A 97 0.25 2.90 -1.13
C TRP A 97 1.43 1.96 -1.39
N PHE A 98 1.46 0.80 -0.72
CA PHE A 98 2.54 -0.17 -0.92
C PHE A 98 2.58 -0.73 -2.34
N ASP A 99 1.43 -0.96 -2.96
CA ASP A 99 1.36 -1.33 -4.39
C ASP A 99 1.91 -0.22 -5.30
N ILE A 100 1.61 1.04 -5.01
CA ILE A 100 2.15 2.19 -5.77
C ILE A 100 3.67 2.27 -5.64
N VAL A 101 4.21 2.12 -4.43
CA VAL A 101 5.65 2.22 -4.16
C VAL A 101 6.42 1.07 -4.83
N ARG A 102 6.02 -0.18 -4.57
CA ARG A 102 6.75 -1.36 -5.06
C ARG A 102 6.76 -1.48 -6.59
N MET A 103 5.72 -0.96 -7.25
CA MET A 103 5.60 -0.98 -8.71
C MET A 103 5.96 0.37 -9.37
N GLN A 104 6.41 1.35 -8.60
CA GLN A 104 6.74 2.69 -9.08
C GLN A 104 5.62 3.35 -9.91
N LEU A 105 4.37 3.21 -9.44
CA LEU A 105 3.17 3.66 -10.18
C LEU A 105 2.82 5.13 -9.92
N LEU A 106 3.57 5.85 -9.08
CA LEU A 106 3.17 7.18 -8.62
C LEU A 106 2.95 8.17 -9.77
N PRO A 107 3.84 8.30 -10.79
CA PRO A 107 3.57 9.15 -11.95
C PRO A 107 2.26 8.78 -12.68
N LYS A 108 2.01 7.48 -12.87
CA LYS A 108 0.81 6.97 -13.56
C LYS A 108 -0.46 7.29 -12.76
N VAL A 109 -0.42 7.09 -11.45
CA VAL A 109 -1.57 7.36 -10.56
C VAL A 109 -1.88 8.86 -10.48
N LEU A 110 -0.85 9.71 -10.42
CA LEU A 110 -1.02 11.16 -10.43
C LEU A 110 -1.61 11.66 -11.75
N ALA A 111 -1.13 11.15 -12.89
CA ALA A 111 -1.66 11.49 -14.20
C ALA A 111 -3.13 11.08 -14.39
N ALA A 112 -3.56 9.97 -13.77
CA ALA A 112 -4.94 9.49 -13.81
C ALA A 112 -5.86 10.20 -12.80
N ARG A 113 -5.31 10.93 -11.84
CA ARG A 113 -6.10 11.63 -10.83
C ARG A 113 -6.84 12.81 -11.46
N SER A 114 -8.11 12.99 -11.09
CA SER A 114 -8.86 14.16 -11.54
C SER A 114 -8.22 15.46 -11.03
N GLN A 115 -7.93 16.36 -11.97
CA GLN A 115 -7.32 17.66 -11.71
C GLN A 115 -8.31 18.68 -11.14
N THR A 116 -9.61 18.39 -11.20
CA THR A 116 -10.68 19.25 -10.66
C THR A 116 -11.05 18.92 -9.22
N MET A 117 -10.36 17.94 -8.60
CA MET A 117 -10.60 17.56 -7.21
C MET A 117 -10.07 18.64 -6.25
N GLU A 118 -11.00 19.36 -5.64
CA GLU A 118 -10.69 20.38 -4.64
C GLU A 118 -10.25 19.79 -3.29
N GLN A 119 -10.67 18.55 -2.99
CA GLN A 119 -10.26 17.83 -1.78
C GLN A 119 -8.90 17.15 -1.98
N ASN A 120 -8.01 17.32 -0.98
CA ASN A 120 -6.67 16.74 -0.95
C ASN A 120 -5.80 17.12 -2.17
N LYS A 121 -5.83 18.41 -2.58
CA LYS A 121 -4.99 18.91 -3.67
C LYS A 121 -3.53 18.53 -3.45
N ILE A 122 -2.88 18.11 -4.52
CA ILE A 122 -1.44 17.82 -4.53
C ILE A 122 -0.74 19.07 -5.05
N ASP A 123 0.34 19.47 -4.39
CA ASP A 123 1.17 20.58 -4.83
C ASP A 123 1.68 20.35 -6.26
N ALA A 124 1.60 21.38 -7.10
CA ALA A 124 2.00 21.28 -8.51
C ALA A 124 3.47 20.86 -8.67
N GLY A 125 4.35 21.29 -7.75
CA GLY A 125 5.74 20.87 -7.70
C GLY A 125 5.88 19.35 -7.50
N ASP A 126 5.17 18.81 -6.51
CA ASP A 126 5.18 17.39 -6.17
C ASP A 126 4.56 16.53 -7.28
N ALA A 127 3.53 17.05 -7.96
CA ALA A 127 2.93 16.38 -9.12
C ALA A 127 3.89 16.34 -10.33
N SER A 128 4.71 17.37 -10.52
CA SER A 128 5.65 17.47 -11.65
C SER A 128 6.93 16.63 -11.45
N ASN A 129 7.34 16.40 -10.20
CA ASN A 129 8.45 15.51 -9.88
C ASN A 129 8.10 14.60 -8.67
N PRO A 130 7.35 13.51 -8.91
CA PRO A 130 6.89 12.65 -7.84
C PRO A 130 7.93 11.63 -7.36
N ALA A 131 9.02 11.43 -8.10
CA ALA A 131 10.05 10.43 -7.78
C ALA A 131 10.60 10.50 -6.35
N PRO A 132 10.78 11.67 -5.72
CA PRO A 132 11.27 11.73 -4.34
C PRO A 132 10.23 11.34 -3.28
N LYS A 133 8.94 11.30 -3.65
CA LYS A 133 7.82 11.11 -2.73
C LYS A 133 7.51 9.64 -2.44
N TYR A 134 8.34 8.70 -2.91
CA TYR A 134 8.21 7.28 -2.56
C TYR A 134 8.63 6.99 -1.12
N LEU A 135 9.46 7.84 -0.52
CA LEU A 135 9.97 7.68 0.84
C LEU A 135 9.48 8.85 1.71
N ALA A 136 9.07 8.54 2.94
CA ALA A 136 8.77 9.56 3.94
C ALA A 136 10.07 10.20 4.47
N PRO A 137 10.05 11.44 4.96
CA PRO A 137 11.20 12.02 5.62
C PRO A 137 11.54 11.24 6.89
N ILE A 138 12.84 11.08 7.15
CA ILE A 138 13.33 10.64 8.47
C ILE A 138 12.97 11.74 9.48
N PRO A 139 12.35 11.39 10.63
CA PRO A 139 12.01 12.38 11.65
C PRO A 139 13.24 13.19 12.09
N PHE A 140 13.07 14.51 12.21
CA PHE A 140 14.18 15.41 12.54
C PHE A 140 14.80 15.10 13.91
N SER A 141 13.98 14.70 14.89
CA SER A 141 14.47 14.23 16.20
C SER A 141 15.49 13.12 16.06
N ASP A 142 15.20 12.12 15.22
CA ASP A 142 16.03 10.94 15.07
C ASP A 142 17.33 11.27 14.32
N LEU A 143 17.27 12.17 13.33
CA LEU A 143 18.45 12.71 12.64
C LEU A 143 19.36 13.48 13.59
N SER A 144 18.80 14.35 14.45
CA SER A 144 19.58 15.13 15.41
C SER A 144 20.32 14.26 16.44
N LEU A 145 19.74 13.12 16.79
CA LEU A 145 20.32 12.16 17.73
C LEU A 145 21.33 11.21 17.05
N SER A 146 21.28 11.10 15.73
CA SER A 146 22.07 10.15 14.93
C SER A 146 22.99 10.87 13.94
N PRO A 147 24.17 11.36 14.37
CA PRO A 147 25.04 12.19 13.55
C PRO A 147 25.62 11.51 12.29
N GLY A 148 25.44 10.20 12.14
CA GLY A 148 25.81 9.45 10.93
C GLY A 148 24.67 9.24 9.92
N TRP A 149 23.46 9.69 10.24
CA TRP A 149 22.30 9.52 9.35
C TRP A 149 22.17 10.73 8.41
N SER A 150 21.96 10.45 7.13
CA SER A 150 21.57 11.46 6.15
C SER A 150 20.08 11.34 5.86
N GLN A 151 19.43 12.47 5.63
CA GLN A 151 18.02 12.51 5.23
C GLN A 151 17.80 11.80 3.88
N ASN A 152 16.58 11.30 3.66
CA ASN A 152 16.13 10.80 2.37
C ASN A 152 16.20 11.92 1.32
N PRO A 153 16.51 11.59 0.05
CA PRO A 153 16.65 12.61 -0.99
C PRO A 153 15.46 13.58 -1.05
N THR A 154 15.75 14.88 -1.20
CA THR A 154 14.80 16.01 -1.32
C THR A 154 14.07 16.49 -0.05
N TYR A 155 14.36 15.91 1.11
CA TYR A 155 13.87 16.38 2.41
C TYR A 155 14.97 17.03 3.25
#